data_AF-A0A553FN69-F1
#
_entry.id   AF-A0A553FN69-F1
#
_cell.length_a   1.000
_cell.length_b   1.000
_cell.length_c   1.000
_cell.angle_alpha   90.00
_cell.angle_beta   90.00
_cell.angle_gamma   90.00
#
_symmetry.space_group_name_H-M   'P 1'
#
loop_
_entity.id
_entity.type
_entity.pdbx_description
1 polymer ?
#
loop_
_entity_poly.entity_id
_entity_poly.type
_entity_poly.pdbx_seq_one_letter_code
_entity_poly.pdbx_strand_id
1 'polypeptide(L)'
;MIIGIGGISQSGKSYLSNKVSAELSNSTVLSLDDYTLPEYKLPKIKDRYDWELPKAYDFNSLLSDALSCSDKFQHVILEGILIFYDAAINRLFDKRIMLMLEKSEFLKRRRKEKRWGDEPEWFLEHVWYSYEQYGKIVNDEALLVNAQDFADQSKIMDYLRKL
;
A
#
# COMPACT_ATOMS: atom_id res chain seq x y z
N MET A 1 16.32 7.45 3.27
CA MET A 1 14.96 7.67 3.80
C MET A 1 14.03 6.64 3.20
N ILE A 2 13.29 5.90 4.03
CA ILE A 2 12.32 4.90 3.63
C ILE A 2 10.91 5.42 3.91
N ILE A 3 10.09 5.47 2.86
CA ILE A 3 8.74 6.05 2.87
C ILE A 3 7.72 4.93 2.68
N GLY A 4 6.76 4.80 3.59
CA GLY A 4 5.64 3.88 3.43
C GLY A 4 4.41 4.59 2.86
N ILE A 5 3.78 4.03 1.83
CA ILE A 5 2.54 4.53 1.22
C ILE A 5 1.47 3.43 1.26
N GLY A 6 0.51 3.58 2.18
CA GLY A 6 -0.59 2.62 2.35
C GLY A 6 -1.94 3.18 1.93
N GLY A 7 -2.95 2.30 1.99
CA GLY A 7 -4.34 2.63 1.69
C GLY A 7 -5.07 1.49 0.98
N ILE A 8 -6.40 1.53 1.03
CA ILE A 8 -7.26 0.53 0.40
C ILE A 8 -6.95 0.35 -1.10
N SER A 9 -7.27 -0.82 -1.66
CA SER A 9 -7.26 -1.02 -3.11
C SER A 9 -7.98 0.14 -3.85
N GLN A 10 -7.51 0.49 -5.05
CA GLN A 10 -8.07 1.59 -5.89
C GLN A 10 -8.02 2.99 -5.25
N SER A 11 -7.22 3.19 -4.19
CA SER A 11 -6.96 4.52 -3.63
C SER A 11 -5.96 5.35 -4.43
N GLY A 12 -5.17 4.74 -5.33
CA GLY A 12 -4.17 5.44 -6.14
C GLY A 12 -2.74 5.40 -5.58
N LYS A 13 -2.42 4.44 -4.69
CA LYS A 13 -1.08 4.26 -4.11
C LYS A 13 0.03 4.23 -5.16
N SER A 14 -0.07 3.35 -6.16
CA SER A 14 0.96 3.21 -7.20
C SER A 14 1.08 4.46 -8.07
N TYR A 15 0.01 5.25 -8.24
CA TYR A 15 0.12 6.57 -8.89
C TYR A 15 0.92 7.54 -8.02
N LEU A 16 0.60 7.62 -6.72
CA LEU A 16 1.29 8.50 -5.80
C LEU A 16 2.76 8.12 -5.62
N SER A 17 3.08 6.83 -5.46
CA SER A 17 4.46 6.36 -5.28
C SER A 17 5.33 6.72 -6.48
N ASN A 18 4.83 6.51 -7.71
CA ASN A 18 5.54 6.91 -8.92
C ASN A 18 5.71 8.42 -9.04
N LYS A 19 4.69 9.21 -8.64
CA LYS A 19 4.80 10.67 -8.62
C LYS A 19 5.84 11.16 -7.62
N VAL A 20 5.78 10.67 -6.38
CA VAL A 20 6.77 10.99 -5.34
C VAL A 20 8.17 10.57 -5.79
N SER A 21 8.31 9.38 -6.38
CA SER A 21 9.59 8.90 -6.92
C SER A 21 10.15 9.83 -8.02
N ALA A 22 9.30 10.35 -8.91
CA ALA A 22 9.73 11.27 -9.96
C ALA A 22 10.20 12.63 -9.42
N GLU A 23 9.73 13.05 -8.25
CA GLU A 23 10.13 14.30 -7.60
C GLU A 23 11.32 14.17 -6.66
N LEU A 24 11.57 12.96 -6.13
CA LEU A 24 12.70 12.67 -5.26
C LEU A 24 13.91 12.19 -6.07
N SER A 25 15.05 12.87 -5.92
CA SER A 25 16.31 12.43 -6.52
C SER A 25 16.77 11.09 -5.97
N ASN A 26 17.33 10.24 -6.83
CA ASN A 26 17.87 8.93 -6.47
C ASN A 26 16.90 8.09 -5.61
N SER A 27 15.72 7.85 -6.18
CA SER A 27 14.64 7.11 -5.53
C SER A 27 14.33 5.79 -6.24
N THR A 28 13.70 4.86 -5.51
CA THR A 28 13.15 3.62 -6.08
C THR A 28 11.82 3.27 -5.40
N VAL A 29 10.99 2.46 -6.07
CA VAL A 29 9.68 2.01 -5.57
C VAL A 29 9.67 0.48 -5.51
N LEU A 30 9.23 -0.06 -4.38
CA LEU A 30 8.94 -1.48 -4.17
C LEU A 30 7.43 -1.63 -3.88
N SER A 31 6.74 -2.41 -4.71
CA SER A 31 5.30 -2.68 -4.53
C SER A 31 5.10 -3.99 -3.78
N LEU A 32 4.28 -3.99 -2.72
CA LEU A 32 3.93 -5.20 -1.98
C LEU A 32 3.27 -6.26 -2.88
N ASP A 33 2.62 -5.85 -3.95
CA ASP A 33 1.97 -6.75 -4.92
C ASP A 33 3.00 -7.69 -5.60
N ASP A 34 4.26 -7.27 -5.73
CA ASP A 34 5.37 -8.08 -6.28
C ASP A 34 5.86 -9.18 -5.33
N TYR A 35 5.41 -9.14 -4.07
CA TYR A 35 5.80 -10.08 -3.01
C TYR A 35 4.64 -11.01 -2.61
N THR A 36 3.65 -11.17 -3.48
CA THR A 36 2.54 -12.10 -3.27
C THR A 36 3.00 -13.55 -3.40
N LEU A 37 2.51 -14.41 -2.51
CA LEU A 37 2.75 -15.85 -2.59
C LEU A 37 1.92 -16.47 -3.73
N PRO A 38 2.42 -17.55 -4.36
CA PRO A 38 1.65 -18.28 -5.36
C PRO A 38 0.30 -18.77 -4.85
N GLU A 39 -0.71 -18.80 -5.71
CA GLU A 39 -2.11 -19.14 -5.37
C GLU A 39 -2.26 -20.43 -4.55
N TYR A 40 -1.48 -21.47 -4.86
CA TYR A 40 -1.55 -22.76 -4.17
C TYR A 40 -1.10 -22.70 -2.70
N LYS A 41 -0.42 -21.62 -2.27
CA LYS A 41 -0.04 -21.36 -0.87
C LYS A 41 -1.07 -20.47 -0.15
N LEU A 42 -2.00 -19.87 -0.87
CA LEU A 42 -2.97 -18.96 -0.31
C LEU A 42 -4.16 -19.73 0.27
N PRO A 43 -4.74 -19.28 1.39
CA PRO A 43 -6.04 -19.78 1.81
C PRO A 43 -7.11 -19.38 0.80
N LYS A 44 -8.24 -20.07 0.87
CA LYS A 44 -9.43 -19.67 0.14
C LYS A 44 -10.45 -19.04 1.07
N ILE A 45 -11.15 -18.03 0.56
CA ILE A 45 -12.40 -17.56 1.09
C ILE A 45 -13.51 -17.89 0.09
N LYS A 46 -14.41 -18.80 0.48
CA LYS A 46 -15.40 -19.41 -0.41
C LYS A 46 -14.73 -19.99 -1.66
N ASP A 47 -15.04 -19.45 -2.84
CA ASP A 47 -14.55 -19.86 -4.16
C ASP A 47 -13.32 -19.09 -4.65
N ARG A 48 -12.78 -18.14 -3.85
CA ARG A 48 -11.66 -17.27 -4.25
C ARG A 48 -10.42 -17.49 -3.39
N TYR A 49 -9.24 -17.25 -3.96
CA TYR A 49 -8.00 -17.11 -3.18
C TYR A 49 -8.04 -15.79 -2.41
N ASP A 50 -7.52 -15.79 -1.19
CA ASP A 50 -7.57 -14.64 -0.31
C ASP A 50 -6.19 -13.95 -0.24
N TRP A 51 -6.02 -12.94 -1.10
CA TRP A 51 -4.85 -12.06 -1.10
C TRP A 51 -4.92 -10.96 -0.03
N GLU A 52 -6.06 -10.80 0.62
CA GLU A 52 -6.32 -9.68 1.54
C GLU A 52 -5.81 -9.95 2.97
N LEU A 53 -5.10 -11.07 3.15
CA LEU A 53 -4.52 -11.48 4.41
C LEU A 53 -3.02 -11.25 4.43
N PRO A 54 -2.42 -10.88 5.58
CA PRO A 54 -0.98 -10.72 5.70
C PRO A 54 -0.16 -11.91 5.25
N LYS A 55 -0.64 -13.13 5.53
CA LYS A 55 0.03 -14.37 5.12
C LYS A 55 0.05 -14.61 3.60
N ALA A 56 -0.60 -13.75 2.80
CA ALA A 56 -0.52 -13.78 1.36
C ALA A 56 0.79 -13.16 0.82
N TYR A 57 1.58 -12.52 1.68
CA TYR A 57 2.78 -11.78 1.29
C TYR A 57 4.04 -12.32 1.94
N ASP A 58 5.15 -12.28 1.19
CA ASP A 58 6.49 -12.56 1.70
C ASP A 58 7.16 -11.27 2.21
N PHE A 59 6.80 -10.87 3.42
CA PHE A 59 7.40 -9.70 4.08
C PHE A 59 8.90 -9.84 4.34
N ASN A 60 9.45 -11.06 4.41
CA ASN A 60 10.88 -11.25 4.61
C ASN A 60 11.67 -10.87 3.35
N SER A 61 11.17 -11.28 2.18
CA SER A 61 11.76 -10.89 0.89
C SER A 61 11.66 -9.38 0.68
N LEU A 62 10.50 -8.78 0.99
CA LEU A 62 10.33 -7.31 0.95
C LEU A 62 11.30 -6.58 1.88
N LEU A 63 11.48 -7.10 3.10
CA LEU A 63 12.40 -6.51 4.09
C LEU A 63 13.84 -6.54 3.58
N SER A 64 14.27 -7.69 3.05
CA SER A 64 15.61 -7.85 2.47
C SER A 64 15.86 -6.86 1.33
N ASP A 65 14.90 -6.74 0.40
CA ASP A 65 15.03 -5.84 -0.74
C ASP A 65 14.98 -4.37 -0.32
N ALA A 66 14.12 -4.00 0.63
CA ALA A 66 14.07 -2.64 1.18
C ALA A 66 15.42 -2.22 1.78
N LEU A 67 16.07 -3.10 2.55
CA LEU A 67 17.38 -2.85 3.12
C LEU A 67 18.46 -2.75 2.03
N SER A 68 18.50 -3.68 1.08
CA SER A 68 19.42 -3.66 -0.06
C SER A 68 19.27 -2.41 -0.94
N CYS A 69 18.04 -1.94 -1.13
CA CYS A 69 17.75 -0.69 -1.83
C CYS A 69 18.17 0.53 -1.02
N SER A 70 18.08 0.49 0.32
CA SER A 70 18.48 1.62 1.17
C SER A 70 19.99 1.89 1.13
N ASP A 71 20.81 0.89 0.76
CA ASP A 71 22.25 1.08 0.52
C ASP A 71 22.57 1.76 -0.83
N LYS A 72 21.62 1.71 -1.79
CA LYS A 72 21.82 2.16 -3.19
C LYS A 72 21.11 3.47 -3.50
N PHE A 73 19.95 3.69 -2.89
CA PHE A 73 19.07 4.81 -3.17
C PHE A 73 18.95 5.70 -1.94
N GLN A 74 18.91 7.02 -2.16
CA GLN A 74 18.66 7.97 -1.08
C GLN A 74 17.23 7.85 -0.54
N HIS A 75 16.30 7.48 -1.41
CA HIS A 75 14.88 7.35 -1.10
C HIS A 75 14.36 5.97 -1.55
N VAL A 76 13.74 5.22 -0.64
CA VAL A 76 13.08 3.96 -0.95
C VAL A 76 11.61 4.10 -0.60
N ILE A 77 10.73 3.89 -1.58
CA ILE A 77 9.29 3.99 -1.40
C ILE A 77 8.72 2.58 -1.39
N LEU A 78 8.03 2.23 -0.32
CA LEU A 78 7.36 0.95 -0.12
C LEU A 78 5.86 1.21 -0.16
N GLU A 79 5.14 0.57 -1.08
CA GLU A 79 3.70 0.81 -1.25
C GLU A 79 2.89 -0.48 -1.25
N GLY A 80 1.67 -0.44 -0.73
CA GLY A 80 0.80 -1.61 -0.70
C GLY A 80 -0.42 -1.47 0.21
N ILE A 81 -1.42 -2.33 0.03
CA ILE A 81 -2.65 -2.30 0.82
C ILE A 81 -2.42 -2.68 2.29
N LEU A 82 -1.50 -3.61 2.57
CA LEU A 82 -1.11 -4.05 3.91
C LEU A 82 0.32 -3.63 4.29
N ILE A 83 0.87 -2.58 3.66
CA ILE A 83 2.30 -2.24 3.81
C ILE A 83 2.71 -1.88 5.24
N PHE A 84 1.74 -1.48 6.07
CA PHE A 84 1.96 -1.12 7.47
C PHE A 84 1.71 -2.27 8.46
N TYR A 85 1.35 -3.46 7.98
CA TYR A 85 1.02 -4.60 8.83
C TYR A 85 2.24 -5.16 9.56
N ASP A 86 3.31 -5.49 8.83
CA ASP A 86 4.46 -6.18 9.39
C ASP A 86 5.30 -5.25 10.28
N ALA A 87 5.61 -5.71 11.50
CA ALA A 87 6.29 -4.88 12.48
C ALA A 87 7.75 -4.58 12.12
N ALA A 88 8.44 -5.47 11.39
CA ALA A 88 9.81 -5.22 10.96
C ALA A 88 9.85 -4.18 9.83
N ILE A 89 8.97 -4.33 8.84
CA ILE A 89 8.78 -3.33 7.77
C ILE A 89 8.36 -1.98 8.35
N ASN A 90 7.39 -1.95 9.28
CA ASN A 90 6.87 -0.70 9.82
C ASN A 90 7.94 0.08 10.60
N ARG A 91 8.89 -0.60 11.25
CA ARG A 91 10.04 0.02 11.92
C ARG A 91 11.06 0.66 10.97
N LEU A 92 11.05 0.31 9.68
CA LEU A 92 11.92 0.94 8.69
C LEU A 92 11.45 2.32 8.26
N PHE A 93 10.15 2.62 8.37
CA PHE A 93 9.60 3.86 7.82
C PHE A 93 10.04 5.09 8.61
N ASP A 94 10.70 6.01 7.91
CA ASP A 94 10.96 7.37 8.37
C ASP A 94 9.72 8.25 8.23
N LYS A 95 8.93 8.02 7.16
CA LYS A 95 7.70 8.76 6.84
C LYS A 95 6.60 7.79 6.40
N ARG A 96 5.36 8.09 6.78
CA ARG A 96 4.18 7.25 6.48
C ARG A 96 3.10 8.11 5.84
N ILE A 97 2.59 7.70 4.69
CA ILE A 97 1.47 8.34 4.01
C ILE A 97 0.34 7.32 3.91
N MET A 98 -0.86 7.71 4.35
CA MET A 98 -2.06 6.88 4.26
C MET A 98 -3.07 7.53 3.32
N LEU A 99 -3.35 6.87 2.20
CA LEU A 99 -4.41 7.28 1.30
C LEU A 99 -5.78 6.87 1.85
N MET A 100 -6.54 7.86 2.29
CA MET A 100 -7.90 7.72 2.81
C MET A 100 -8.89 7.72 1.66
N LEU A 101 -9.69 6.66 1.56
CA LEU A 101 -10.78 6.57 0.59
C LEU A 101 -12.01 6.00 1.30
N GLU A 102 -13.14 6.70 1.17
CA GLU A 102 -14.41 6.24 1.71
C GLU A 102 -14.85 4.92 1.09
N LYS A 103 -15.50 4.06 1.89
CA LYS A 103 -15.96 2.74 1.44
C LYS A 103 -16.84 2.82 0.19
N SER A 104 -17.75 3.79 0.14
CA SER A 104 -18.66 3.99 -0.98
C SER A 104 -17.91 4.27 -2.29
N GLU A 105 -16.85 5.08 -2.23
CA GLU A 105 -16.01 5.38 -3.38
C GLU A 105 -15.08 4.21 -3.73
N PHE A 106 -14.54 3.50 -2.73
CA PHE A 106 -13.82 2.24 -2.94
C PHE A 106 -14.69 1.24 -3.73
N LEU A 107 -15.91 0.95 -3.26
CA LEU A 107 -16.82 0.02 -3.92
C LEU A 107 -17.15 0.49 -5.34
N LYS A 108 -17.40 1.79 -5.53
CA LYS A 108 -17.64 2.38 -6.85
C LYS A 108 -16.46 2.22 -7.81
N ARG A 109 -15.22 2.39 -7.34
CA ARG A 109 -14.02 2.20 -8.16
C ARG A 109 -13.74 0.72 -8.42
N ARG A 110 -13.79 -0.12 -7.39
CA ARG A 110 -13.48 -1.55 -7.48
C ARG A 110 -14.47 -2.33 -8.37
N ARG A 111 -15.77 -1.99 -8.37
CA ARG A 111 -16.76 -2.57 -9.31
C ARG A 111 -16.45 -2.34 -10.79
N LYS A 112 -15.64 -1.31 -11.11
CA LYS A 112 -15.22 -1.00 -12.49
C LYS A 112 -13.91 -1.68 -12.89
N GLU A 113 -13.16 -2.21 -11.93
CA GLU A 113 -11.92 -2.95 -12.19
C GLU A 113 -12.24 -4.30 -12.82
N LYS A 114 -11.46 -4.69 -13.83
CA LYS A 114 -11.67 -5.93 -14.60
C LYS A 114 -10.42 -6.80 -14.71
N ARG A 115 -9.28 -6.36 -14.17
CA ARG A 115 -8.02 -7.11 -14.15
C ARG A 115 -8.18 -8.54 -13.62
N TRP A 116 -9.06 -8.72 -12.64
CA TRP A 116 -9.30 -10.01 -11.96
C TRP A 116 -10.64 -10.65 -12.34
N GLY A 117 -11.24 -10.21 -13.45
CA GLY A 117 -12.60 -10.58 -13.85
C GLY A 117 -13.67 -9.93 -12.97
N ASP A 118 -14.87 -10.51 -13.00
CA ASP A 118 -15.98 -10.04 -12.16
C ASP A 118 -15.81 -10.55 -10.73
N GLU A 119 -15.69 -9.61 -9.79
CA GLU A 119 -15.65 -9.87 -8.36
C GLU A 119 -17.06 -9.76 -7.76
N PRO A 120 -17.55 -10.78 -7.04
CA PRO A 120 -18.86 -10.72 -6.40
C PRO A 120 -18.86 -9.70 -5.25
N GLU A 121 -20.02 -9.11 -4.96
CA GLU A 121 -20.15 -8.05 -3.94
C GLU A 121 -19.62 -8.49 -2.56
N TRP A 122 -19.81 -9.77 -2.19
CA TRP A 122 -19.28 -10.30 -0.93
C TRP A 122 -17.74 -10.25 -0.85
N PHE A 123 -17.05 -10.35 -2.00
CA PHE A 123 -15.59 -10.27 -2.04
C PHE A 123 -15.12 -8.82 -1.91
N LEU A 124 -15.85 -7.87 -2.50
CA LEU A 124 -15.56 -6.44 -2.31
C LEU A 124 -15.68 -6.03 -0.83
N GLU A 125 -16.71 -6.53 -0.16
CA GLU A 125 -16.91 -6.37 1.28
C GLU A 125 -15.78 -7.03 2.08
N HIS A 126 -15.30 -8.21 1.67
CA HIS A 126 -14.16 -8.89 2.28
C HIS A 126 -12.85 -8.09 2.14
N VAL A 127 -12.57 -7.52 0.97
CA VAL A 127 -11.40 -6.65 0.75
C VAL A 127 -11.45 -5.45 1.70
N TRP A 128 -12.61 -4.81 1.82
CA TRP A 128 -12.79 -3.69 2.75
C TRP A 128 -12.56 -4.12 4.20
N TYR A 129 -13.24 -5.20 4.63
CA TYR A 129 -13.12 -5.71 5.99
C TYR A 129 -11.67 -6.04 6.35
N SER A 130 -10.96 -6.75 5.47
CA SER A 130 -9.56 -7.14 5.66
C SER A 130 -8.63 -5.92 5.73
N TYR A 131 -8.86 -4.91 4.89
CA TYR A 131 -8.15 -3.63 5.01
C TYR A 131 -8.38 -2.95 6.36
N GLU A 132 -9.60 -2.98 6.90
CA GLU A 132 -9.85 -2.41 8.23
C GLU A 132 -9.12 -3.15 9.35
N GLN A 133 -8.92 -4.46 9.20
CA GLN A 133 -8.21 -5.28 10.18
C GLN A 133 -6.68 -5.16 10.06
N TYR A 134 -6.16 -5.09 8.84
CA TYR A 134 -4.73 -5.31 8.59
C TYR A 134 -4.01 -4.16 7.87
N GLY A 135 -4.75 -3.30 7.15
CA GLY A 135 -4.17 -2.28 6.26
C GLY A 135 -4.12 -0.87 6.86
N LYS A 136 -4.88 -0.60 7.92
CA LYS A 136 -4.87 0.69 8.61
C LYS A 136 -3.63 0.86 9.48
N ILE A 137 -3.14 2.09 9.57
CA ILE A 137 -2.15 2.49 10.57
C ILE A 137 -2.85 2.66 11.91
N VAL A 138 -2.21 2.18 12.98
CA VAL A 138 -2.73 2.25 14.35
C VAL A 138 -2.21 3.50 15.11
N ASN A 139 -1.24 4.24 14.55
CA ASN A 139 -0.55 5.35 15.22
C ASN A 139 -0.72 6.70 14.47
N ASP A 140 -0.74 7.82 15.20
CA ASP A 140 -0.99 9.17 14.67
C ASP A 140 0.15 9.79 13.81
N GLU A 141 1.21 9.04 13.50
CA GLU A 141 2.42 9.57 12.82
C GLU A 141 2.32 9.61 11.28
N ALA A 142 1.19 9.18 10.71
CA ALA A 142 1.00 9.16 9.27
C ALA A 142 0.38 10.46 8.75
N LEU A 143 0.88 10.94 7.62
CA LEU A 143 0.17 11.94 6.82
C LEU A 143 -1.06 11.27 6.18
N LEU A 144 -2.25 11.69 6.62
CA LEU A 144 -3.50 11.26 6.00
C LEU A 144 -3.80 12.12 4.77
N VAL A 145 -4.00 11.48 3.62
CA VAL A 145 -4.26 12.16 2.35
C VAL A 145 -5.57 11.61 1.77
N ASN A 146 -6.53 12.49 1.47
CA ASN A 146 -7.74 12.07 0.78
C ASN A 146 -7.41 11.65 -0.66
N ALA A 147 -7.71 10.39 -1.00
CA ALA A 147 -7.47 9.80 -2.32
C ALA A 147 -8.37 10.39 -3.44
N GLN A 148 -9.25 11.33 -3.11
CA GLN A 148 -10.00 12.13 -4.07
C GLN A 148 -9.33 13.49 -4.36
N ASP A 149 -8.43 13.94 -3.47
CA ASP A 149 -7.80 15.26 -3.51
C ASP A 149 -6.31 15.18 -3.84
N PHE A 150 -5.94 14.46 -4.91
CA PHE A 150 -4.56 14.38 -5.40
C PHE A 150 -3.97 15.72 -5.88
N ALA A 151 -4.75 16.80 -5.87
CA ALA A 151 -4.36 18.12 -6.35
C ALA A 151 -3.33 18.81 -5.44
N ASP A 152 -3.28 18.48 -4.14
CA ASP A 152 -2.40 19.18 -3.20
C ASP A 152 -1.10 18.41 -2.93
N GLN A 153 -0.31 18.23 -3.99
CA GLN A 153 1.03 17.60 -3.93
C GLN A 153 1.99 18.36 -3.02
N SER A 154 1.76 19.67 -2.85
CA SER A 154 2.61 20.54 -2.02
C SER A 154 2.69 20.04 -0.58
N LYS A 155 1.57 19.62 0.00
CA LYS A 155 1.51 19.08 1.37
C LYS A 155 2.30 17.79 1.53
N ILE A 156 2.25 16.91 0.53
CA ILE A 156 2.97 15.64 0.55
C ILE A 156 4.48 15.92 0.51
N MET A 157 4.91 16.78 -0.41
CA MET A 157 6.32 17.13 -0.53
C MET A 157 6.84 17.91 0.67
N ASP A 158 6.04 18.80 1.25
CA ASP A 158 6.38 19.51 2.48
C ASP A 158 6.54 18.54 3.67
N TYR A 159 5.65 17.54 3.78
CA TYR A 159 5.77 16.48 4.79
C TYR A 159 7.04 15.64 4.61
N LEU A 160 7.39 15.29 3.37
CA LEU A 160 8.58 14.50 3.06
C LEU A 160 9.88 15.28 3.25
N ARG A 161 9.87 16.61 3.10
CA ARG A 161 11.04 17.49 3.28
C ARG A 161 11.26 17.95 4.71
N LYS A 162 10.23 17.92 5.56
CA LYS A 162 10.37 18.24 6.99
C LYS A 162 11.07 17.09 7.69
N LEU A 163 12.23 17.40 8.28
CA LEU A 163 12.96 16.49 9.19
C LEU A 163 12.07 16.19 10.40
#